data_AF-U6J9I2-F1
#
_entry.id   AF-U6J9I2-F1
#
_cell.length_a   1.000
_cell.length_b   1.000
_cell.length_c   1.000
_cell.angle_alpha   90.00
_cell.angle_beta   90.00
_cell.angle_gamma   90.00
#
_symmetry.space_group_name_H-M   'P 1'
#
loop_
_entity.id
_entity.type
_entity.pdbx_description
1 polymer ?
#
loop_
_entity_poly.entity_id
_entity_poly.type
_entity_poly.pdbx_seq_one_letter_code
_entity_poly.pdbx_strand_id
1 'polypeptide(L)'
;MADAGCTDAENEGGLGCLPPPRGPQLMPCLMELIRTPIPDYAFLEGAKMRFQYDLVTPCDEGPHRIPLALAAPMRILHEKHEEQLACGHKGSFLRKLDFPAMLQNIPPQNMGKLTQILLEATCYDQCKCALQNLPANMVFEVVVDIIQRVQNLRQPISLDTAIAMRNVDFTLHGFGAPLQSQPETDEEEKHLRQMAQEMATDDSYKHRLPNIIHYLWFRDLREVENQQMALVFRYIVLNLMHLLRQYYKSAALHSEVEDSRFLLIDYTQMNVESMEPILRVLGNNLGEYLIQEPPNFYSQCYQPETLCNITPSRIVGTFLIDLLLMNTPEAWYPDSDVECFIIHDCPNCNFQNDQCVCQAFKNRFPDVVENILNPPPNNTC
;
A
#
# COMPACT_ATOMS: atom_id res chain seq x y z
N MET A 1 20.91 -15.87 -58.55
CA MET A 1 21.04 -17.32 -58.30
C MET A 1 21.02 -17.46 -56.78
N ALA A 2 19.82 -17.53 -56.20
CA ALA A 2 19.06 -18.76 -55.92
C ALA A 2 19.75 -19.52 -54.77
N ASP A 3 19.24 -19.38 -53.54
CA ASP A 3 18.26 -20.28 -52.88
C ASP A 3 18.91 -21.60 -52.42
N ALA A 4 18.63 -22.20 -51.27
CA ALA A 4 17.74 -21.93 -50.14
C ALA A 4 18.15 -22.90 -49.00
N GLY A 5 17.70 -22.63 -47.78
CA GLY A 5 17.77 -23.58 -46.68
C GLY A 5 17.15 -23.02 -45.40
N CYS A 6 15.82 -22.98 -45.36
CA CYS A 6 15.01 -22.67 -44.16
C CYS A 6 15.17 -23.75 -43.09
N THR A 7 15.11 -23.33 -41.82
CA THR A 7 14.27 -23.99 -40.81
C THR A 7 13.79 -22.94 -39.81
N ASP A 8 12.47 -22.88 -39.65
CA ASP A 8 11.72 -22.10 -38.68
C ASP A 8 12.08 -22.44 -37.23
N ALA A 9 12.03 -21.43 -36.36
CA ALA A 9 11.67 -21.59 -34.95
C ALA A 9 11.09 -20.27 -34.42
N GLU A 10 9.80 -20.32 -34.12
CA GLU A 10 9.02 -19.35 -33.36
C GLU A 10 9.54 -19.23 -31.91
N ASN A 11 9.11 -18.14 -31.25
CA ASN A 11 9.17 -17.88 -29.80
C ASN A 11 10.55 -17.62 -29.17
N GLU A 12 10.72 -16.42 -28.62
CA GLU A 12 10.59 -16.24 -27.16
C GLU A 12 10.51 -14.75 -26.80
N GLY A 13 9.50 -14.43 -25.99
CA GLY A 13 9.26 -13.09 -25.49
C GLY A 13 10.41 -12.57 -24.64
N GLY A 14 10.76 -11.31 -24.86
CA GLY A 14 11.75 -10.58 -24.08
C GLY A 14 11.41 -10.64 -22.60
N LEU A 15 12.25 -11.35 -21.86
CA LEU A 15 12.39 -11.27 -20.41
C LEU A 15 12.58 -9.80 -20.03
N GLY A 16 11.61 -9.24 -19.30
CA GLY A 16 11.74 -7.97 -18.61
C GLY A 16 12.85 -8.08 -17.56
N CYS A 17 14.06 -7.68 -17.92
CA CYS A 17 15.15 -7.48 -16.98
C CYS A 17 14.74 -6.37 -16.00
N LEU A 18 14.68 -6.70 -14.71
CA LEU A 18 14.56 -5.71 -13.64
C LEU A 18 15.70 -4.68 -13.78
N PRO A 19 15.45 -3.38 -13.55
CA PRO A 19 16.50 -2.37 -13.56
C PRO A 19 17.55 -2.65 -12.47
N PRO A 20 18.82 -2.26 -12.69
CA PRO A 20 19.90 -2.51 -11.75
C PRO A 20 19.69 -1.79 -10.40
N PRO A 21 20.27 -2.32 -9.31
CA PRO A 21 20.06 -1.82 -7.96
C PRO A 21 20.55 -0.38 -7.80
N ARG A 22 19.68 0.52 -7.32
CA ARG A 22 20.08 1.88 -6.91
C ARG A 22 20.25 1.95 -5.40
N GLY A 23 21.50 2.12 -4.96
CA GLY A 23 21.86 2.55 -3.61
C GLY A 23 22.57 1.52 -2.73
N PRO A 24 23.33 1.97 -1.71
CA PRO A 24 24.09 1.09 -0.82
C PRO A 24 23.15 0.13 -0.06
N GLN A 25 23.59 -1.13 0.03
CA GLN A 25 22.92 -2.17 0.82
C GLN A 25 22.84 -1.72 2.29
N LEU A 26 21.64 -1.68 2.85
CA LEU A 26 21.47 -1.42 4.28
C LEU A 26 21.65 -2.73 5.04
N MET A 27 22.63 -2.74 5.94
CA MET A 27 22.75 -3.74 7.00
C MET A 27 21.43 -3.80 7.78
N PRO A 28 20.97 -5.01 8.20
CA PRO A 28 19.89 -5.12 9.17
C PRO A 28 20.24 -4.26 10.38
N CYS A 29 19.30 -3.43 10.83
CA CYS A 29 19.56 -2.60 11.99
C CYS A 29 19.73 -3.54 13.19
N LEU A 30 20.94 -3.63 13.76
CA LEU A 30 21.27 -4.44 14.95
C LEU A 30 20.31 -4.21 16.15
N MET A 31 19.46 -3.18 16.09
CA MET A 31 18.41 -2.87 17.06
C MET A 31 17.19 -3.82 17.03
N GLU A 32 17.00 -4.61 15.96
CA GLU A 32 15.96 -5.66 15.91
C GLU A 32 16.17 -6.74 16.98
N LEU A 33 17.42 -6.95 17.42
CA LEU A 33 17.80 -7.99 18.39
C LEU A 33 17.49 -7.65 19.86
N ILE A 34 17.00 -6.44 20.19
CA ILE A 34 16.91 -5.96 21.59
C ILE A 34 15.50 -5.53 22.02
N ARG A 35 14.49 -5.53 21.12
CA ARG A 35 13.13 -5.06 21.48
C ARG A 35 12.26 -6.19 22.02
N THR A 36 11.56 -5.93 23.13
CA THR A 36 10.61 -6.87 23.73
C THR A 36 9.32 -6.94 22.89
N PRO A 37 8.95 -8.11 22.32
CA PRO A 37 7.70 -8.27 21.59
C PRO A 37 6.48 -7.96 22.48
N ILE A 38 5.40 -7.46 21.86
CA ILE A 38 4.09 -7.27 22.48
C ILE A 38 3.23 -8.47 22.07
N PRO A 39 2.88 -9.37 23.00
CA PRO A 39 2.02 -10.51 22.68
C PRO A 39 0.62 -10.07 22.25
N ASP A 40 0.00 -10.82 21.34
CA ASP A 40 -1.36 -10.56 20.83
C ASP A 40 -2.37 -10.35 21.95
N TYR A 41 -2.34 -11.19 22.99
CA TYR A 41 -3.28 -11.08 24.11
C TYR A 41 -3.11 -9.74 24.84
N ALA A 42 -1.88 -9.32 25.12
CA ALA A 42 -1.60 -8.07 25.81
C ALA A 42 -2.02 -6.85 24.98
N PHE A 43 -1.83 -6.93 23.66
CA PHE A 43 -2.24 -5.89 22.73
C PHE A 43 -3.77 -5.82 22.55
N LEU A 44 -4.44 -6.96 22.38
CA LEU A 44 -5.86 -7.03 22.06
C LEU A 44 -6.79 -6.96 23.27
N GLU A 45 -6.33 -7.28 24.48
CA GLU A 45 -7.12 -7.20 25.72
C GLU A 45 -7.11 -5.81 26.36
N GLY A 46 -6.17 -4.94 25.97
CA GLY A 46 -6.09 -3.57 26.46
C GLY A 46 -7.34 -2.73 26.17
N ALA A 47 -7.34 -1.49 26.67
CA ALA A 47 -8.40 -0.52 26.38
C ALA A 47 -8.56 -0.33 24.86
N LYS A 48 -9.76 0.01 24.40
CA LYS A 48 -10.09 0.11 22.96
C LYS A 48 -10.79 1.43 22.66
N MET A 49 -10.52 1.94 21.46
CA MET A 49 -11.24 3.04 20.86
C MET A 49 -12.15 2.51 19.76
N ARG A 50 -13.32 3.12 19.60
CA ARG A 50 -14.32 2.69 18.63
C ARG A 50 -14.32 3.59 17.39
N PHE A 51 -14.58 2.97 16.24
CA PHE A 51 -14.54 3.62 14.93
C PHE A 51 -15.75 3.24 14.09
N GLN A 52 -16.12 4.14 13.18
CA GLN A 52 -17.06 3.87 12.09
C GLN A 52 -16.50 2.85 11.10
N TYR A 53 -17.32 2.43 10.13
CA TYR A 53 -16.96 1.47 9.08
C TYR A 53 -15.74 1.88 8.25
N ASP A 54 -15.45 3.19 8.18
CA ASP A 54 -14.28 3.73 7.48
C ASP A 54 -12.95 3.48 8.19
N LEU A 55 -12.97 3.04 9.46
CA LEU A 55 -11.81 2.83 10.33
C LEU A 55 -10.88 4.06 10.50
N VAL A 56 -11.39 5.25 10.17
CA VAL A 56 -10.69 6.54 10.30
C VAL A 56 -11.44 7.45 11.26
N THR A 57 -12.77 7.45 11.19
CA THR A 57 -13.63 8.33 11.98
C THR A 57 -13.94 7.71 13.34
N PRO A 58 -13.48 8.29 14.45
CA PRO A 58 -13.78 7.78 15.78
C PRO A 58 -15.25 7.99 16.13
N CYS A 59 -15.85 7.02 16.81
CA CYS A 59 -17.24 7.10 17.24
C CYS A 59 -17.48 6.24 18.48
N ASP A 60 -18.08 6.81 19.52
CA ASP A 60 -18.35 6.11 20.79
C ASP A 60 -19.25 4.88 20.61
N GLU A 61 -20.14 4.87 19.61
CA GLU A 61 -21.01 3.73 19.27
C GLU A 61 -20.60 3.03 17.98
N GLY A 62 -19.36 3.25 17.52
CA GLY A 62 -18.82 2.61 16.32
C GLY A 62 -18.72 1.08 16.45
N PRO A 63 -18.96 0.33 15.36
CA PRO A 63 -18.96 -1.14 15.38
C PRO A 63 -17.57 -1.74 15.61
N HIS A 64 -16.51 -1.04 15.21
CA HIS A 64 -15.15 -1.58 15.23
C HIS A 64 -14.38 -1.09 16.44
N ARG A 65 -13.66 -2.01 17.11
CA ARG A 65 -12.89 -1.73 18.32
C ARG A 65 -11.40 -1.97 18.05
N ILE A 66 -10.61 -0.91 18.11
CA ILE A 66 -9.17 -0.95 17.87
C ILE A 66 -8.43 -0.72 19.20
N PRO A 67 -7.37 -1.51 19.51
CA PRO A 67 -6.56 -1.28 20.70
C PRO A 67 -6.09 0.16 20.83
N LEU A 68 -6.34 0.76 22.00
CA LEU A 68 -6.06 2.16 22.30
C LEU A 68 -4.58 2.48 22.11
N ALA A 69 -3.70 1.53 22.45
CA ALA A 69 -2.26 1.65 22.31
C ALA A 69 -1.84 2.04 20.88
N LEU A 70 -2.58 1.59 19.85
CA LEU A 70 -2.35 1.96 18.45
C LEU A 70 -3.30 3.05 17.97
N ALA A 71 -4.58 3.00 18.38
CA ALA A 71 -5.60 3.93 17.92
C ALA A 71 -5.33 5.37 18.33
N ALA A 72 -4.94 5.59 19.58
CA ALA A 72 -4.68 6.93 20.11
C ALA A 72 -3.49 7.63 19.44
N PRO A 73 -2.28 7.03 19.31
CA PRO A 73 -1.17 7.68 18.62
C PRO A 73 -1.49 7.94 17.15
N MET A 74 -2.19 7.04 16.46
CA MET A 74 -2.62 7.27 15.07
C MET A 74 -3.59 8.47 14.98
N ARG A 75 -4.58 8.57 15.87
CA ARG A 75 -5.50 9.70 15.92
C ARG A 75 -4.78 11.04 16.18
N ILE A 76 -3.85 11.05 17.13
CA ILE A 76 -3.04 12.23 17.45
C ILE A 76 -2.13 12.61 16.27
N LEU A 77 -1.63 11.60 15.53
CA LEU A 77 -0.85 11.81 14.32
C LEU A 77 -1.69 12.50 13.24
N HIS A 78 -2.93 12.09 13.02
CA HIS A 78 -3.87 12.77 12.11
C HIS A 78 -4.11 14.23 12.52
N GLU A 79 -4.43 14.49 13.79
CA GLU A 79 -4.65 15.85 14.30
C GLU A 79 -3.44 16.76 14.04
N LYS A 80 -2.24 16.29 14.37
CA LYS A 80 -1.00 17.05 14.13
C LYS A 80 -0.67 17.19 12.65
N HIS A 81 -1.02 16.20 11.82
CA HIS A 81 -0.81 16.26 10.38
C HIS A 81 -1.69 17.33 9.73
N GLU A 82 -2.98 17.38 10.10
CA GLU A 82 -3.92 18.41 9.65
C GLU A 82 -3.46 19.82 10.05
N GLU A 83 -3.02 20.01 11.29
CA GLU A 83 -2.43 21.27 11.77
C GLU A 83 -1.21 21.70 10.93
N GLN A 84 -0.36 20.75 10.54
CA GLN A 84 0.81 21.03 9.70
C GLN A 84 0.41 21.37 8.26
N LEU A 85 -0.57 20.66 7.69
CA LEU A 85 -1.07 20.89 6.34
C LEU A 85 -1.82 22.22 6.23
N ALA A 86 -2.45 22.70 7.31
CA ALA A 86 -3.03 24.05 7.36
C ALA A 86 -1.99 25.16 7.11
N CYS A 87 -0.72 24.89 7.41
CA CYS A 87 0.42 25.78 7.10
C CYS A 87 1.09 25.47 5.74
N GLY A 88 0.50 24.56 4.95
CA GLY A 88 0.98 24.12 3.65
C GLY A 88 1.71 22.76 3.67
N HIS A 89 1.66 22.03 2.56
CA HIS A 89 2.23 20.67 2.43
C HIS A 89 3.71 20.57 2.82
N LYS A 90 4.50 21.66 2.65
CA LYS A 90 5.92 21.68 3.03
C LYS A 90 6.14 21.52 4.54
N GLY A 91 5.16 21.84 5.37
CA GLY A 91 5.20 21.68 6.82
C GLY A 91 4.94 20.26 7.31
N SER A 92 4.41 19.39 6.45
CA SER A 92 4.05 18.01 6.76
C SER A 92 5.22 17.21 7.33
N PHE A 93 4.96 16.44 8.38
CA PHE A 93 5.93 15.51 8.96
C PHE A 93 6.36 14.43 7.96
N LEU A 94 5.55 14.09 6.95
CA LEU A 94 5.91 13.10 5.94
C LEU A 94 7.20 13.50 5.21
N ARG A 95 7.44 14.81 4.99
CA ARG A 95 8.68 15.31 4.39
C ARG A 95 9.89 15.29 5.32
N LYS A 96 9.66 15.10 6.61
CA LYS A 96 10.67 15.03 7.68
C LYS A 96 10.97 13.58 8.07
N LEU A 97 10.39 12.61 7.35
CA LEU A 97 10.72 11.21 7.52
C LEU A 97 12.09 10.97 6.86
N ASP A 98 13.11 10.74 7.67
CA ASP A 98 14.47 10.56 7.18
C ASP A 98 14.72 9.13 6.67
N PHE A 99 15.44 9.03 5.55
CA PHE A 99 16.01 7.78 5.04
C PHE A 99 17.48 7.96 4.60
N PRO A 100 18.41 7.09 5.04
CA PRO A 100 18.27 6.11 6.11
C PRO A 100 18.19 6.80 7.49
N ALA A 101 17.35 6.28 8.39
CA ALA A 101 17.22 6.79 9.75
C ALA A 101 18.56 6.68 10.49
N MET A 102 19.32 7.78 10.57
CA MET A 102 20.53 7.86 11.41
C MET A 102 20.34 8.72 12.66
N LEU A 103 19.14 9.22 12.93
CA LEU A 103 18.89 9.98 14.15
C LEU A 103 17.75 9.34 14.92
N GLN A 104 18.10 8.37 15.78
CA GLN A 104 17.28 7.99 16.92
C GLN A 104 17.15 9.22 17.84
N ASN A 105 16.21 10.10 17.52
CA ASN A 105 15.97 11.31 18.29
C ASN A 105 15.38 10.99 19.67
N ILE A 106 14.80 9.79 19.83
CA ILE A 106 14.40 9.23 21.12
C ILE A 106 15.31 8.04 21.45
N PRO A 107 16.01 8.04 22.60
CA PRO A 107 16.73 6.87 23.06
C PRO A 107 15.77 5.65 23.14
N PRO A 108 16.18 4.44 22.73
CA PRO A 108 15.32 3.25 22.74
C PRO A 108 14.62 2.99 24.08
N GLN A 109 15.27 3.36 25.19
CA GLN A 109 14.73 3.25 26.55
C GLN A 109 13.50 4.14 26.79
N ASN A 110 13.42 5.29 26.13
CA ASN A 110 12.29 6.22 26.23
C ASN A 110 11.14 5.77 25.34
N MET A 111 11.43 5.19 24.17
CA MET A 111 10.40 4.55 23.31
C MET A 111 9.74 3.38 24.02
N GLY A 112 10.52 2.49 24.66
CA GLY A 112 9.98 1.39 25.44
C GLY A 112 9.02 1.84 26.56
N LYS A 113 9.37 2.93 27.27
CA LYS A 113 8.50 3.53 28.30
C LYS A 113 7.22 4.12 27.72
N LEU A 114 7.30 4.84 26.60
CA LEU A 114 6.11 5.39 25.92
C LEU A 114 5.17 4.27 25.48
N THR A 115 5.70 3.22 24.84
CA THR A 115 4.89 2.07 24.44
C THR A 115 4.24 1.38 25.63
N GLN A 116 4.95 1.25 26.77
CA GLN A 116 4.36 0.70 27.99
C GLN A 116 3.21 1.56 28.53
N ILE A 117 3.39 2.88 28.59
CA ILE A 117 2.34 3.83 29.00
C ILE A 117 1.10 3.68 28.11
N LEU A 118 1.29 3.50 26.79
CA LEU A 118 0.19 3.34 25.84
C LEU A 118 -0.53 2.00 25.99
N LEU A 119 0.18 0.92 26.33
CA LEU A 119 -0.42 -0.39 26.60
C LEU A 119 -1.22 -0.40 27.92
N GLU A 120 -0.77 0.35 28.93
CA GLU A 120 -1.43 0.45 30.24
C GLU A 120 -2.54 1.52 30.29
N ALA A 121 -2.60 2.40 29.28
CA ALA A 121 -3.57 3.48 29.25
C ALA A 121 -5.01 2.95 29.23
N THR A 122 -5.88 3.57 30.03
CA THR A 122 -7.30 3.18 30.14
C THR A 122 -8.23 4.08 29.34
N CYS A 123 -7.76 5.25 28.89
CA CYS A 123 -8.54 6.18 28.08
C CYS A 123 -7.67 7.03 27.14
N TYR A 124 -8.30 7.59 26.10
CA TYR A 124 -7.63 8.43 25.10
C TYR A 124 -6.92 9.64 25.71
N ASP A 125 -7.48 10.27 26.75
CA ASP A 125 -6.88 11.44 27.40
C ASP A 125 -5.51 11.13 28.02
N GLN A 126 -5.31 9.93 28.57
CA GLN A 126 -4.01 9.51 29.09
C GLN A 126 -2.97 9.40 27.97
N CYS A 127 -3.35 8.79 26.85
CA CYS A 127 -2.49 8.71 25.67
C CYS A 127 -2.18 10.11 25.11
N LYS A 128 -3.19 10.99 25.04
CA LYS A 128 -3.02 12.37 24.57
C LYS A 128 -2.08 13.15 25.48
N CYS A 129 -2.22 13.05 26.79
CA CYS A 129 -1.30 13.67 27.75
C CYS A 129 0.15 13.20 27.55
N ALA A 130 0.37 11.92 27.24
CA ALA A 130 1.70 11.36 27.01
C ALA A 130 2.32 11.82 25.69
N LEU A 131 1.51 12.03 24.64
CA LEU A 131 1.99 12.27 23.27
C LEU A 131 1.85 13.72 22.78
N GLN A 132 1.06 14.57 23.45
CA GLN A 132 0.73 15.93 22.98
C GLN A 132 1.96 16.80 22.72
N ASN A 133 3.00 16.68 23.54
CA ASN A 133 4.21 17.49 23.45
C ASN A 133 5.21 16.95 22.42
N LEU A 134 4.96 15.77 21.87
CA LEU A 134 5.80 15.20 20.82
C LEU A 134 5.44 15.82 19.46
N PRO A 135 6.44 16.11 18.61
CA PRO A 135 6.17 16.48 17.23
C PRO A 135 5.63 15.26 16.45
N ALA A 136 4.90 15.51 15.37
CA ALA A 136 4.20 14.47 14.61
C ALA A 136 5.12 13.32 14.13
N ASN A 137 6.34 13.62 13.69
CA ASN A 137 7.29 12.58 13.28
C ASN A 137 7.66 11.62 14.42
N MET A 138 7.73 12.09 15.67
CA MET A 138 7.97 11.22 16.83
C MET A 138 6.74 10.39 17.17
N VAL A 139 5.53 10.95 17.01
CA VAL A 139 4.30 10.19 17.18
C VAL A 139 4.22 9.08 16.12
N PHE A 140 4.63 9.37 14.88
CA PHE A 140 4.77 8.36 13.84
C PHE A 140 5.80 7.28 14.20
N GLU A 141 6.97 7.64 14.75
CA GLU A 141 7.95 6.66 15.24
C GLU A 141 7.39 5.76 16.35
N VAL A 142 6.50 6.28 17.22
CA VAL A 142 5.79 5.48 18.22
C VAL A 142 4.81 4.49 17.57
N VAL A 143 4.06 4.93 16.56
CA VAL A 143 3.19 4.04 15.77
C VAL A 143 4.00 2.91 15.13
N VAL A 144 5.14 3.25 14.52
CA VAL A 144 6.06 2.27 13.92
C VAL A 144 6.60 1.31 14.99
N ASP A 145 7.05 1.79 16.15
CA ASP A 145 7.55 0.90 17.23
C ASP A 145 6.50 -0.10 17.69
N ILE A 146 5.24 0.32 17.84
CA ILE A 146 4.15 -0.57 18.22
C ILE A 146 3.95 -1.63 17.13
N ILE A 147 3.79 -1.22 15.87
CA ILE A 147 3.58 -2.15 14.73
C ILE A 147 4.72 -3.17 14.64
N GLN A 148 5.96 -2.73 14.83
CA GLN A 148 7.13 -3.60 14.76
C GLN A 148 7.21 -4.63 15.89
N ARG A 149 6.55 -4.37 17.02
CA ARG A 149 6.63 -5.22 18.23
C ARG A 149 5.42 -6.12 18.42
N VAL A 150 4.25 -5.77 17.88
CA VAL A 150 3.03 -6.59 18.01
C VAL A 150 3.21 -7.91 17.27
N GLN A 151 3.07 -9.01 18.00
CA GLN A 151 3.11 -10.36 17.44
C GLN A 151 1.90 -10.58 16.51
N ASN A 152 2.08 -11.44 15.49
CA ASN A 152 1.03 -11.86 14.54
C ASN A 152 0.23 -10.74 13.85
N LEU A 153 0.70 -9.49 13.87
CA LEU A 153 0.10 -8.40 13.11
C LEU A 153 0.31 -8.59 11.61
N ARG A 154 1.41 -9.24 11.24
CA ARG A 154 1.79 -9.56 9.87
C ARG A 154 0.73 -10.47 9.23
N GLN A 155 0.03 -9.97 8.21
CA GLN A 155 -1.05 -10.70 7.55
C GLN A 155 -0.49 -11.58 6.42
N PRO A 156 -0.79 -12.90 6.42
CA PRO A 156 -0.42 -13.76 5.31
C PRO A 156 -1.19 -13.39 4.04
N ILE A 157 -0.49 -13.35 2.92
CA ILE A 157 -1.09 -13.24 1.60
C ILE A 157 -0.95 -14.54 0.82
N SER A 158 -1.92 -14.81 -0.06
CA SER A 158 -1.88 -15.95 -0.95
C SER A 158 -0.82 -15.78 -2.05
N LEU A 159 -0.41 -16.90 -2.66
CA LEU A 159 0.52 -16.89 -3.79
C LEU A 159 -0.02 -16.07 -4.97
N ASP A 160 -1.33 -16.14 -5.23
CA ASP A 160 -1.97 -15.35 -6.27
C ASP A 160 -1.79 -13.85 -6.01
N THR A 161 -2.03 -13.40 -4.78
CA THR A 161 -1.83 -12.01 -4.35
C THR A 161 -0.38 -11.60 -4.53
N ALA A 162 0.57 -12.40 -4.04
CA ALA A 162 1.99 -12.10 -4.16
C ALA A 162 2.46 -12.02 -5.63
N ILE A 163 1.99 -12.92 -6.49
CA ILE A 163 2.29 -12.90 -7.93
C ILE A 163 1.68 -11.66 -8.61
N ALA A 164 0.43 -11.32 -8.29
CA ALA A 164 -0.24 -10.15 -8.85
C ALA A 164 0.49 -8.85 -8.47
N MET A 165 0.98 -8.76 -7.23
CA MET A 165 1.73 -7.61 -6.73
C MET A 165 3.18 -7.56 -7.24
N ARG A 166 3.79 -8.71 -7.55
CA ARG A 166 5.22 -8.83 -7.92
C ARG A 166 5.65 -7.88 -9.05
N ASN A 167 4.80 -7.72 -10.05
CA ASN A 167 5.12 -6.97 -11.26
C ASN A 167 4.56 -5.54 -11.23
N VAL A 168 4.13 -5.06 -10.06
CA VAL A 168 3.56 -3.73 -9.87
C VAL A 168 4.61 -2.82 -9.28
N ASP A 169 4.72 -1.63 -9.84
CA ASP A 169 5.41 -0.52 -9.22
C ASP A 169 4.74 0.78 -9.66
N PHE A 170 3.80 1.27 -8.84
CA PHE A 170 3.06 2.49 -9.15
C PHE A 170 3.93 3.76 -9.09
N THR A 171 5.20 3.65 -8.65
CA THR A 171 6.13 4.77 -8.60
C THR A 171 6.91 4.98 -9.91
N LEU A 172 6.94 3.99 -10.81
CA LEU A 172 7.81 3.98 -11.99
C LEU A 172 7.10 4.11 -13.35
N HIS A 173 5.80 3.83 -13.46
CA HIS A 173 5.07 3.95 -14.72
C HIS A 173 4.74 5.43 -15.05
N GLY A 174 4.78 5.83 -16.33
CA GLY A 174 5.18 7.19 -16.70
C GLY A 174 4.06 8.19 -17.03
N PHE A 175 4.20 9.40 -16.48
CA PHE A 175 4.20 10.69 -17.19
C PHE A 175 5.05 11.68 -16.35
N GLY A 176 6.20 12.12 -16.86
CA GLY A 176 7.13 13.02 -16.12
C GLY A 176 8.63 12.82 -16.38
N ALA A 177 9.04 11.78 -17.13
CA ALA A 177 10.42 11.67 -17.57
C ALA A 177 10.75 12.83 -18.54
N PRO A 178 11.92 13.49 -18.42
CA PRO A 178 12.26 14.61 -19.30
C PRO A 178 12.24 14.13 -20.75
N LEU A 179 11.43 14.81 -21.58
CA LEU A 179 11.41 14.66 -23.03
C LEU A 179 12.85 14.70 -23.55
N GLN A 180 13.39 13.53 -23.87
CA GLN A 180 14.61 13.47 -24.66
C GLN A 180 14.26 13.96 -26.07
N SER A 181 15.17 14.78 -26.60
CA SER A 181 15.10 15.56 -27.83
C SER A 181 14.28 14.92 -28.97
N GLN A 182 13.50 15.76 -29.65
CA GLN A 182 12.65 15.43 -30.79
C GLN A 182 13.37 14.55 -31.83
N PRO A 183 12.77 13.40 -32.21
CA PRO A 183 13.31 12.55 -33.24
C PRO A 183 12.80 12.91 -34.65
N GLU A 184 13.59 12.62 -35.69
CA GLU A 184 13.27 12.91 -37.10
C GLU A 184 12.09 12.04 -37.62
N THR A 185 11.45 12.45 -38.72
CA THR A 185 10.12 12.01 -39.20
C THR A 185 9.86 10.49 -39.38
N ASP A 186 10.88 9.63 -39.50
CA ASP A 186 10.70 8.16 -39.53
C ASP A 186 10.72 7.51 -38.12
N GLU A 187 11.27 8.23 -37.14
CA GLU A 187 11.21 7.86 -35.74
C GLU A 187 9.90 8.31 -35.07
N GLU A 188 9.13 9.20 -35.71
CA GLU A 188 7.84 9.68 -35.20
C GLU A 188 6.79 8.57 -35.14
N GLU A 189 6.66 7.72 -36.18
CA GLU A 189 5.70 6.61 -36.15
C GLU A 189 6.09 5.55 -35.11
N LYS A 190 7.39 5.27 -34.97
CA LYS A 190 7.92 4.37 -33.94
C LYS A 190 7.71 4.95 -32.54
N HIS A 191 7.93 6.25 -32.38
CA HIS A 191 7.69 6.98 -31.14
C HIS A 191 6.20 7.00 -30.78
N LEU A 192 5.30 7.27 -31.73
CA LEU A 192 3.86 7.23 -31.51
C LEU A 192 3.36 5.83 -31.15
N ARG A 193 3.88 4.77 -31.78
CA ARG A 193 3.57 3.39 -31.39
C ARG A 193 4.09 3.06 -29.99
N GLN A 194 5.29 3.51 -29.65
CA GLN A 194 5.86 3.35 -28.32
C GLN A 194 5.04 4.10 -27.27
N MET A 195 4.68 5.36 -27.51
CA MET A 195 3.80 6.14 -26.64
C MET A 195 2.42 5.49 -26.50
N ALA A 196 1.82 5.00 -27.59
CA ALA A 196 0.55 4.29 -27.53
C ALA A 196 0.65 2.99 -26.71
N GLN A 197 1.76 2.26 -26.81
CA GLN A 197 2.03 1.07 -26.01
C GLN A 197 2.27 1.41 -24.53
N GLU A 198 2.99 2.50 -24.24
CA GLU A 198 3.21 3.01 -22.89
C GLU A 198 1.89 3.47 -22.26
N MET A 199 1.04 4.21 -22.99
CA MET A 199 -0.29 4.63 -22.55
C MET A 199 -1.23 3.44 -22.33
N ALA A 200 -1.22 2.44 -23.22
CA ALA A 200 -2.03 1.23 -23.04
C ALA A 200 -1.56 0.39 -21.84
N THR A 201 -0.25 0.37 -21.59
CA THR A 201 0.32 -0.27 -20.40
C THR A 201 -0.08 0.49 -19.15
N ASP A 202 0.03 1.82 -19.15
CA ASP A 202 -0.37 2.69 -18.05
C ASP A 202 -1.86 2.54 -17.71
N ASP A 203 -2.74 2.51 -18.73
CA ASP A 203 -4.18 2.24 -18.57
C ASP A 203 -4.43 0.90 -17.86
N SER A 204 -3.75 -0.16 -18.33
CA SER A 204 -3.90 -1.49 -17.76
C SER A 204 -3.42 -1.55 -16.31
N TYR A 205 -2.28 -0.94 -15.99
CA TYR A 205 -1.71 -0.97 -14.64
C TYR A 205 -2.49 -0.09 -13.67
N LYS A 206 -2.85 1.13 -14.07
CA LYS A 206 -3.54 2.10 -13.19
C LYS A 206 -5.01 1.80 -12.98
N HIS A 207 -5.71 1.34 -14.02
CA HIS A 207 -7.17 1.28 -13.98
C HIS A 207 -7.73 -0.15 -13.87
N ARG A 208 -7.02 -1.15 -14.42
CA ARG A 208 -7.54 -2.53 -14.47
C ARG A 208 -7.01 -3.40 -13.33
N LEU A 209 -5.71 -3.31 -13.07
CA LEU A 209 -5.04 -4.13 -12.07
C LEU A 209 -5.53 -3.91 -10.63
N PRO A 210 -5.91 -2.69 -10.19
CA PRO A 210 -6.40 -2.48 -8.83
C PRO A 210 -7.62 -3.35 -8.50
N ASN A 211 -8.53 -3.59 -9.45
CA ASN A 211 -9.68 -4.47 -9.22
C ASN A 211 -9.26 -5.91 -8.85
N ILE A 212 -8.23 -6.43 -9.52
CA ILE A 212 -7.69 -7.76 -9.27
C ILE A 212 -7.02 -7.80 -7.89
N ILE A 213 -6.15 -6.82 -7.62
CA ILE A 213 -5.38 -6.78 -6.37
C ILE A 213 -6.30 -6.57 -5.16
N HIS A 214 -7.25 -5.62 -5.24
CA HIS A 214 -8.20 -5.36 -4.16
C HIS A 214 -9.02 -6.60 -3.82
N TYR A 215 -9.50 -7.32 -4.83
CA TYR A 215 -10.24 -8.57 -4.58
C TYR A 215 -9.38 -9.67 -3.96
N LEU A 216 -8.13 -9.83 -4.43
CA LEU A 216 -7.20 -10.80 -3.87
C LEU A 216 -6.89 -10.52 -2.40
N TRP A 217 -6.62 -9.27 -2.04
CA TRP A 217 -6.46 -8.84 -0.65
C TRP A 217 -7.73 -9.01 0.18
N PHE A 218 -8.87 -8.64 -0.39
CA PHE A 218 -10.17 -8.81 0.25
C PHE A 218 -10.42 -10.28 0.60
N ARG A 219 -10.16 -11.20 -0.33
CA ARG A 219 -10.24 -12.66 -0.14
C ARG A 219 -9.28 -13.10 0.96
N ASP A 220 -8.00 -12.78 0.84
CA ASP A 220 -6.97 -13.18 1.80
C ASP A 220 -7.36 -12.75 3.23
N LEU A 221 -7.79 -11.50 3.43
CA LEU A 221 -8.19 -10.98 4.74
C LEU A 221 -9.47 -11.62 5.31
N ARG A 222 -10.37 -12.14 4.47
CA ARG A 222 -11.54 -12.90 4.94
C ARG A 222 -11.20 -14.32 5.37
N GLU A 223 -10.13 -14.88 4.83
CA GLU A 223 -9.67 -16.24 5.12
C GLU A 223 -8.72 -16.33 6.33
N VAL A 224 -8.25 -15.19 6.85
CA VAL A 224 -7.40 -15.14 8.04
C VAL A 224 -8.13 -15.66 9.29
N GLU A 225 -7.46 -16.51 10.08
CA GLU A 225 -8.02 -17.07 11.31
C GLU A 225 -8.32 -16.00 12.38
N ASN A 226 -7.40 -15.05 12.58
CA ASN A 226 -7.53 -13.98 13.56
C ASN A 226 -8.15 -12.71 12.93
N GLN A 227 -9.48 -12.70 12.84
CA GLN A 227 -10.25 -11.57 12.28
C GLN A 227 -10.01 -10.24 13.02
N GLN A 228 -9.69 -10.28 14.31
CA GLN A 228 -9.37 -9.06 15.07
C GLN A 228 -8.02 -8.46 14.65
N MET A 229 -7.02 -9.28 14.33
CA MET A 229 -5.75 -8.79 13.78
C MET A 229 -5.90 -8.31 12.34
N ALA A 230 -6.71 -9.00 11.52
CA ALA A 230 -7.06 -8.52 10.19
C ALA A 230 -7.73 -7.13 10.24
N LEU A 231 -8.61 -6.90 11.22
CA LEU A 231 -9.21 -5.59 11.48
C LEU A 231 -8.17 -4.52 11.85
N VAL A 232 -7.20 -4.86 12.69
CA VAL A 232 -6.10 -3.94 13.05
C VAL A 232 -5.22 -3.63 11.83
N PHE A 233 -4.92 -4.63 11.00
CA PHE A 233 -4.19 -4.42 9.76
C PHE A 233 -4.95 -3.49 8.79
N ARG A 234 -6.25 -3.72 8.58
CA ARG A 234 -7.11 -2.82 7.78
C ARG A 234 -7.10 -1.40 8.33
N TYR A 235 -7.19 -1.24 9.65
CA TYR A 235 -7.09 0.06 10.32
C TYR A 235 -5.76 0.77 10.00
N ILE A 236 -4.62 0.07 10.10
CA ILE A 236 -3.30 0.65 9.80
C ILE A 236 -3.24 1.12 8.33
N VAL A 237 -3.61 0.25 7.39
CA VAL A 237 -3.56 0.56 5.95
C VAL A 237 -4.45 1.77 5.62
N LEU A 238 -5.70 1.79 6.13
CA LEU A 238 -6.64 2.88 5.88
C LEU A 238 -6.17 4.22 6.45
N ASN A 239 -5.61 4.24 7.66
CA ASN A 239 -5.10 5.47 8.27
C ASN A 239 -3.85 5.98 7.52
N LEU A 240 -2.96 5.09 7.06
CA LEU A 240 -1.80 5.47 6.23
C LEU A 240 -2.23 6.01 4.86
N MET A 241 -3.20 5.37 4.20
CA MET A 241 -3.81 5.88 2.96
C MET A 241 -4.41 7.26 3.19
N HIS A 242 -5.10 7.48 4.31
CA HIS A 242 -5.73 8.76 4.63
C HIS A 242 -4.68 9.86 4.84
N LEU A 243 -3.60 9.60 5.61
CA LEU A 243 -2.50 10.55 5.79
C LEU A 243 -1.85 10.92 4.44
N LEU A 244 -1.58 9.93 3.60
CA LEU A 244 -1.04 10.18 2.25
C LEU A 244 -2.03 11.00 1.43
N ARG A 245 -3.31 10.63 1.36
CA ARG A 245 -4.31 11.37 0.59
C ARG A 245 -4.44 12.83 1.05
N GLN A 246 -4.44 13.11 2.35
CA GLN A 246 -4.45 14.47 2.88
C GLN A 246 -3.22 15.28 2.42
N TYR A 247 -2.03 14.68 2.52
CA TYR A 247 -0.79 15.31 2.04
C TYR A 247 -0.83 15.59 0.54
N TYR A 248 -1.23 14.60 -0.26
CA TYR A 248 -1.29 14.69 -1.71
C TYR A 248 -2.29 15.76 -2.15
N LYS A 249 -3.48 15.81 -1.55
CA LYS A 249 -4.44 16.89 -1.82
C LYS A 249 -3.83 18.26 -1.54
N SER A 250 -3.16 18.43 -0.40
CA SER A 250 -2.50 19.70 -0.04
C SER A 250 -1.35 20.06 -1.00
N ALA A 251 -0.63 19.07 -1.50
CA ALA A 251 0.48 19.27 -2.42
C ALA A 251 -0.01 19.54 -3.87
N ALA A 252 -1.10 18.89 -4.27
CA ALA A 252 -1.72 18.98 -5.58
C ALA A 252 -2.59 20.24 -5.79
N LEU A 253 -2.85 21.06 -4.75
CA LEU A 253 -3.57 22.34 -4.87
C LEU A 253 -2.98 23.30 -5.92
N HIS A 254 -1.73 23.07 -6.34
CA HIS A 254 -1.03 23.85 -7.35
C HIS A 254 -0.59 23.03 -8.56
N SER A 255 -1.04 21.78 -8.69
CA SER A 255 -0.77 20.91 -9.84
C SER A 255 -2.01 20.74 -10.71
N GLU A 256 -1.83 20.19 -11.90
CA GLU A 256 -2.91 19.84 -12.83
C GLU A 256 -3.57 18.48 -12.50
N VAL A 257 -3.26 17.90 -11.33
CA VAL A 257 -3.75 16.56 -10.95
C VAL A 257 -5.15 16.66 -10.35
N GLU A 258 -6.09 15.94 -10.93
CA GLU A 258 -7.47 15.89 -10.46
C GLU A 258 -7.59 15.14 -9.12
N ASP A 259 -8.48 15.59 -8.23
CA ASP A 259 -8.85 14.86 -7.01
C ASP A 259 -9.73 13.66 -7.35
N SER A 260 -9.12 12.66 -7.96
CA SER A 260 -9.74 11.41 -8.37
C SER A 260 -9.32 10.26 -7.46
N ARG A 261 -9.73 9.03 -7.81
CA ARG A 261 -9.25 7.81 -7.16
C ARG A 261 -7.78 7.53 -7.49
N PHE A 262 -7.31 8.00 -8.64
CA PHE A 262 -5.94 7.81 -9.13
C PHE A 262 -4.97 8.88 -8.65
N LEU A 263 -5.45 9.89 -7.90
CA LEU A 263 -4.66 11.02 -7.38
C LEU A 263 -3.28 10.60 -6.82
N LEU A 264 -3.23 9.54 -6.01
CA LEU A 264 -1.97 9.11 -5.37
C LEU A 264 -0.99 8.55 -6.41
N ILE A 265 -1.46 7.75 -7.37
CA ILE A 265 -0.60 7.23 -8.44
C ILE A 265 -0.14 8.38 -9.33
N ASP A 266 -1.07 9.18 -9.88
CA ASP A 266 -0.76 10.23 -10.85
C ASP A 266 0.20 11.28 -10.26
N TYR A 267 -0.07 11.74 -9.03
CA TYR A 267 0.82 12.70 -8.39
C TYR A 267 2.19 12.10 -8.07
N THR A 268 2.27 10.82 -7.68
CA THR A 268 3.56 10.14 -7.41
C THR A 268 4.41 10.11 -8.67
N GLN A 269 3.83 9.71 -9.79
CA GLN A 269 4.55 9.58 -11.07
C GLN A 269 4.99 10.94 -11.62
N MET A 270 4.21 12.00 -11.40
CA MET A 270 4.62 13.36 -11.78
C MET A 270 5.69 13.94 -10.86
N ASN A 271 5.81 13.46 -9.62
CA ASN A 271 6.67 14.04 -8.58
C ASN A 271 7.58 12.99 -7.91
N VAL A 272 8.07 12.01 -8.69
CA VAL A 272 8.79 10.83 -8.16
C VAL A 272 9.92 11.22 -7.22
N GLU A 273 10.76 12.19 -7.59
CA GLU A 273 11.90 12.62 -6.76
C GLU A 273 11.48 13.12 -5.36
N SER A 274 10.31 13.72 -5.25
CA SER A 274 9.78 14.23 -3.98
C SER A 274 8.99 13.18 -3.19
N MET A 275 8.36 12.22 -3.87
CA MET A 275 7.49 11.23 -3.24
C MET A 275 8.20 9.93 -2.88
N GLU A 276 9.15 9.49 -3.69
CA GLU A 276 9.91 8.26 -3.49
C GLU A 276 10.54 8.18 -2.08
N PRO A 277 11.17 9.23 -1.52
CA PRO A 277 11.72 9.16 -0.16
C PRO A 277 10.66 8.88 0.89
N ILE A 278 9.47 9.50 0.78
CA ILE A 278 8.37 9.34 1.73
C ILE A 278 7.84 7.91 1.67
N LEU A 279 7.52 7.43 0.47
CA LEU A 279 6.98 6.09 0.25
C LEU A 279 7.98 5.01 0.68
N ARG A 280 9.27 5.22 0.40
CA ARG A 280 10.34 4.30 0.81
C ARG A 280 10.46 4.18 2.33
N VAL A 281 10.31 5.28 3.09
CA VAL A 281 10.30 5.21 4.55
C VAL A 281 9.12 4.37 5.05
N LEU A 282 7.93 4.57 4.48
CA LEU A 282 6.75 3.78 4.85
C LEU A 282 6.95 2.29 4.54
N GLY A 283 7.36 1.97 3.30
CA GLY A 283 7.60 0.60 2.86
C GLY A 283 8.64 -0.11 3.72
N ASN A 284 9.78 0.53 4.00
CA ASN A 284 10.87 -0.08 4.77
C ASN A 284 10.54 -0.25 6.25
N ASN A 285 9.80 0.68 6.86
CA ASN A 285 9.50 0.60 8.29
C ASN A 285 8.35 -0.35 8.63
N LEU A 286 7.46 -0.61 7.67
CA LEU A 286 6.18 -1.26 7.92
C LEU A 286 5.94 -2.51 7.08
N GLY A 287 6.49 -2.60 5.86
CA GLY A 287 6.15 -3.66 4.90
C GLY A 287 6.34 -5.07 5.47
N GLU A 288 7.52 -5.35 6.05
CA GLU A 288 7.83 -6.68 6.60
C GLU A 288 7.06 -7.02 7.89
N TYR A 289 6.59 -6.01 8.61
CA TYR A 289 5.83 -6.15 9.86
C TYR A 289 4.33 -6.28 9.61
N LEU A 290 3.86 -5.89 8.42
CA LEU A 290 2.46 -5.90 8.03
C LEU A 290 2.13 -7.03 7.04
N ILE A 291 3.05 -7.43 6.17
CA ILE A 291 2.77 -8.35 5.06
C ILE A 291 3.63 -9.61 5.13
N GLN A 292 2.99 -10.79 5.22
CA GLN A 292 3.63 -12.10 5.22
C GLN A 292 3.49 -12.78 3.87
N GLU A 293 4.64 -12.94 3.21
CA GLU A 293 4.71 -13.62 1.91
C GLU A 293 4.49 -15.12 2.06
N PRO A 294 3.92 -15.78 1.03
CA PRO A 294 3.64 -17.20 1.09
C PRO A 294 4.95 -18.01 1.03
N PRO A 295 4.98 -19.18 1.71
CA PRO A 295 6.13 -20.06 1.63
C PRO A 295 6.37 -20.45 0.16
N ASN A 296 7.62 -20.36 -0.30
CA ASN A 296 8.06 -20.62 -1.68
C ASN A 296 7.74 -19.56 -2.74
N PHE A 297 7.21 -18.38 -2.37
CA PHE A 297 7.01 -17.29 -3.33
C PHE A 297 8.28 -17.01 -4.17
N TYR A 298 9.41 -16.87 -3.47
CA TYR A 298 10.70 -16.57 -4.07
C TYR A 298 11.17 -17.62 -5.07
N SER A 299 11.16 -18.89 -4.67
CA SER A 299 11.63 -19.99 -5.51
C SER A 299 10.73 -20.25 -6.72
N GLN A 300 9.45 -19.85 -6.67
CA GLN A 300 8.53 -19.97 -7.80
C GLN A 300 8.59 -18.77 -8.75
N CYS A 301 8.90 -17.57 -8.22
CA CYS A 301 8.82 -16.33 -8.99
C CYS A 301 10.13 -15.86 -9.59
N TYR A 302 11.26 -16.29 -9.03
CA TYR A 302 12.57 -15.79 -9.41
C TYR A 302 13.52 -16.92 -9.74
N GLN A 303 14.31 -16.71 -10.80
CA GLN A 303 15.39 -17.61 -11.15
C GLN A 303 16.45 -17.61 -10.03
N PRO A 304 17.12 -18.75 -9.75
CA PRO A 304 18.11 -18.87 -8.68
C PRO A 304 19.18 -17.77 -8.68
N GLU A 305 19.60 -17.31 -9.85
CA GLU A 305 20.63 -16.29 -10.04
C GLU A 305 20.15 -14.89 -9.63
N THR A 306 18.83 -14.66 -9.69
CA THR A 306 18.21 -13.38 -9.33
C THR A 306 17.93 -13.29 -7.82
N LEU A 307 17.71 -14.45 -7.16
CA LEU A 307 17.44 -14.53 -5.72
C LEU A 307 18.53 -13.90 -4.85
N CYS A 308 19.80 -13.99 -5.27
CA CYS A 308 20.93 -13.42 -4.53
C CYS A 308 20.87 -11.88 -4.41
N ASN A 309 20.14 -11.21 -5.29
CA ASN A 309 20.05 -9.75 -5.34
C ASN A 309 18.72 -9.21 -4.78
N ILE A 310 17.81 -10.09 -4.41
CA ILE A 310 16.49 -9.74 -3.89
C ILE A 310 16.55 -9.71 -2.37
N THR A 311 16.14 -8.59 -1.78
CA THR A 311 15.96 -8.48 -0.34
C THR A 311 14.47 -8.64 -0.02
N PRO A 312 14.06 -9.66 0.75
CA PRO A 312 12.64 -9.89 1.03
C PRO A 312 11.90 -8.69 1.61
N SER A 313 12.52 -7.99 2.55
CA SER A 313 11.98 -6.77 3.17
C SER A 313 11.69 -5.66 2.15
N ARG A 314 12.42 -5.62 1.03
CA ARG A 314 12.16 -4.65 -0.05
C ARG A 314 10.91 -4.99 -0.84
N ILE A 315 10.66 -6.27 -1.13
CA ILE A 315 9.47 -6.68 -1.89
C ILE A 315 8.20 -6.38 -1.11
N VAL A 316 8.14 -6.79 0.16
CA VAL A 316 6.98 -6.48 1.02
C VAL A 316 6.83 -4.98 1.27
N GLY A 317 7.93 -4.23 1.28
CA GLY A 317 7.92 -2.77 1.30
C GLY A 317 7.26 -2.18 0.05
N THR A 318 7.62 -2.68 -1.14
CA THR A 318 6.97 -2.31 -2.41
C THR A 318 5.49 -2.70 -2.41
N PHE A 319 5.15 -3.91 -1.95
CA PHE A 319 3.76 -4.34 -1.85
C PHE A 319 2.94 -3.38 -1.00
N LEU A 320 3.46 -2.96 0.16
CA LEU A 320 2.77 -1.98 0.98
C LEU A 320 2.61 -0.64 0.25
N ILE A 321 3.66 -0.14 -0.41
CA ILE A 321 3.60 1.12 -1.16
C ILE A 321 2.51 1.06 -2.22
N ASP A 322 2.48 0.00 -3.03
CA ASP A 322 1.49 -0.13 -4.10
C ASP A 322 0.07 -0.20 -3.55
N LEU A 323 -0.14 -0.89 -2.43
CA LEU A 323 -1.44 -0.90 -1.74
C LEU A 323 -1.88 0.50 -1.36
N LEU A 324 -0.98 1.27 -0.73
CA LEU A 324 -1.27 2.64 -0.32
C LEU A 324 -1.60 3.54 -1.52
N LEU A 325 -0.93 3.35 -2.66
CA LEU A 325 -1.11 4.18 -3.85
C LEU A 325 -2.41 3.89 -4.62
N MET A 326 -2.93 2.66 -4.62
CA MET A 326 -4.21 2.34 -5.30
C MET A 326 -5.43 3.08 -4.74
N ASN A 327 -5.33 3.60 -3.50
CA ASN A 327 -6.26 4.59 -2.93
C ASN A 327 -7.76 4.25 -3.12
N THR A 328 -8.12 3.00 -2.83
CA THR A 328 -9.50 2.52 -2.82
C THR A 328 -9.84 2.06 -1.41
N PRO A 329 -10.13 2.97 -0.47
CA PRO A 329 -10.40 2.61 0.92
C PRO A 329 -11.59 1.67 1.08
N GLU A 330 -12.55 1.71 0.16
CA GLU A 330 -13.76 0.88 0.16
C GLU A 330 -13.44 -0.61 0.10
N ALA A 331 -12.35 -1.00 -0.59
CA ALA A 331 -11.91 -2.40 -0.63
C ALA A 331 -11.43 -2.93 0.74
N TRP A 332 -11.12 -2.03 1.66
CA TRP A 332 -10.52 -2.34 2.95
C TRP A 332 -11.51 -2.26 4.10
N TYR A 333 -12.76 -1.86 3.88
CA TYR A 333 -13.77 -1.91 4.94
C TYR A 333 -14.12 -3.36 5.28
N PRO A 334 -14.25 -3.72 6.57
CA PRO A 334 -14.46 -5.10 7.00
C PRO A 334 -15.69 -5.76 6.38
N ASP A 335 -16.77 -4.99 6.20
CA ASP A 335 -18.08 -5.46 5.76
C ASP A 335 -18.40 -5.10 4.30
N SER A 336 -17.39 -4.75 3.49
CA SER A 336 -17.61 -4.42 2.08
C SER A 336 -18.02 -5.64 1.26
N ASP A 337 -19.01 -5.46 0.39
CA ASP A 337 -19.29 -6.38 -0.70
C ASP A 337 -18.35 -6.13 -1.88
N VAL A 338 -18.09 -7.16 -2.69
CA VAL A 338 -17.16 -7.06 -3.84
C VAL A 338 -17.61 -5.98 -4.81
N GLU A 339 -18.90 -5.93 -5.13
CA GLU A 339 -19.49 -4.93 -6.02
C GLU A 339 -19.28 -3.48 -5.56
N CYS A 340 -19.11 -3.24 -4.25
CA CYS A 340 -18.95 -1.90 -3.70
C CYS A 340 -17.59 -1.26 -3.99
N PHE A 341 -16.56 -2.06 -4.28
CA PHE A 341 -15.20 -1.55 -4.48
C PHE A 341 -14.62 -1.82 -5.87
N ILE A 342 -15.28 -2.63 -6.71
CA ILE A 342 -14.87 -2.77 -8.11
C ILE A 342 -15.04 -1.43 -8.83
N ILE A 343 -13.97 -1.04 -9.51
CA ILE A 343 -13.86 0.18 -10.30
C ILE A 343 -14.53 -0.05 -11.65
N HIS A 344 -15.43 0.85 -12.00
CA HIS A 344 -16.02 1.00 -13.33
C HIS A 344 -15.73 2.41 -13.85
N ASP A 345 -15.21 2.50 -15.06
CA ASP A 345 -14.99 3.75 -15.82
C ASP A 345 -16.13 4.04 -16.81
N CYS A 346 -17.00 3.06 -17.04
CA CYS A 346 -18.18 3.18 -17.88
C CYS A 346 -19.43 3.37 -17.01
N PRO A 347 -20.25 4.43 -17.23
CA PRO A 347 -21.48 4.65 -16.48
C PRO A 347 -22.44 3.45 -16.55
N ASN A 348 -23.04 3.08 -15.42
CA ASN A 348 -24.00 1.97 -15.31
C ASN A 348 -23.46 0.61 -15.81
N CYS A 349 -22.13 0.42 -15.83
CA CYS A 349 -21.56 -0.86 -16.20
C CYS A 349 -21.88 -1.91 -15.13
N ASN A 350 -22.58 -2.98 -15.52
CA ASN A 350 -22.81 -4.15 -14.69
C ASN A 350 -22.04 -5.36 -15.24
N PHE A 351 -20.72 -5.21 -15.44
CA PHE A 351 -19.82 -6.23 -16.03
C PHE A 351 -20.18 -6.66 -17.48
N GLN A 352 -21.05 -5.92 -18.15
CA GLN A 352 -21.50 -6.23 -19.53
C GLN A 352 -20.79 -5.41 -20.61
N ASN A 353 -20.19 -4.27 -20.26
CA ASN A 353 -19.48 -3.45 -21.24
C ASN A 353 -18.05 -3.94 -21.41
N ASP A 354 -17.73 -4.48 -22.60
CA ASP A 354 -16.42 -5.04 -22.94
C ASP A 354 -15.27 -4.01 -22.91
N GLN A 355 -15.58 -2.72 -22.98
CA GLN A 355 -14.60 -1.65 -22.91
C GLN A 355 -14.30 -1.19 -21.48
N CYS A 356 -15.10 -1.61 -20.50
CA CYS A 356 -14.95 -1.16 -19.11
C CYS A 356 -13.73 -1.80 -18.42
N VAL A 357 -13.06 -1.05 -17.54
CA VAL A 357 -11.91 -1.52 -16.76
C VAL A 357 -12.22 -2.73 -15.87
N CYS A 358 -13.49 -2.94 -15.51
CA CYS A 358 -13.93 -4.12 -14.74
C CYS A 358 -13.81 -5.45 -15.53
N GLN A 359 -13.61 -5.41 -16.84
CA GLN A 359 -13.53 -6.64 -17.65
C GLN A 359 -12.28 -7.47 -17.34
N ALA A 360 -11.16 -6.83 -16.98
CA ALA A 360 -9.97 -7.57 -16.55
C ALA A 360 -10.26 -8.41 -15.31
N PHE A 361 -11.04 -7.86 -14.37
CA PHE A 361 -11.51 -8.56 -13.19
C PHE A 361 -12.44 -9.72 -13.55
N LYS A 362 -13.47 -9.47 -14.39
CA LYS A 362 -14.39 -10.52 -14.87
C LYS A 362 -13.68 -11.67 -15.56
N ASN A 363 -12.71 -11.36 -16.43
CA ASN A 363 -11.94 -12.37 -17.15
C ASN A 363 -11.09 -13.23 -16.21
N ARG A 364 -10.59 -12.64 -15.12
CA ARG A 364 -9.77 -13.34 -14.13
C ARG A 364 -10.60 -14.13 -13.12
N PHE A 365 -11.78 -13.63 -12.75
CA PHE A 365 -12.67 -14.21 -11.73
C PHE A 365 -14.12 -14.30 -12.22
N PRO A 366 -14.40 -15.10 -13.27
CA PRO A 366 -15.73 -15.17 -13.86
C PRO A 366 -16.79 -15.64 -12.86
N ASP A 367 -16.46 -16.63 -12.05
CA ASP A 367 -17.37 -17.21 -11.05
C ASP A 367 -17.78 -16.19 -9.97
N VAL A 368 -16.88 -15.26 -9.63
CA VAL A 368 -17.16 -14.20 -8.65
C VAL A 368 -18.17 -13.22 -9.22
N VAL A 369 -17.98 -12.81 -10.47
CA VAL A 369 -18.91 -11.93 -11.17
C VAL A 369 -20.26 -12.61 -11.37
N GLU A 370 -20.30 -13.91 -11.68
CA GLU A 370 -21.55 -14.65 -11.79
C GLU A 370 -22.33 -14.64 -10.48
N ASN A 371 -21.65 -14.83 -9.34
CA ASN A 371 -22.28 -14.75 -8.01
C ASN A 371 -22.79 -13.35 -7.65
N ILE A 372 -22.11 -12.29 -8.11
CA ILE A 372 -22.58 -10.91 -7.93
C ILE A 372 -23.85 -10.66 -8.75
N LEU A 373 -23.86 -11.12 -10.01
CA LEU A 373 -24.98 -10.91 -10.93
C LEU A 373 -26.18 -11.79 -10.60
N ASN A 374 -25.95 -12.97 -10.04
CA ASN A 374 -26.95 -13.97 -9.69
C ASN A 374 -26.74 -14.41 -8.24
N PRO A 375 -27.02 -13.55 -7.24
CA PRO A 375 -26.83 -13.91 -5.85
C PRO A 375 -27.71 -15.13 -5.52
N PRO A 376 -27.18 -16.14 -4.80
CA PRO A 376 -27.97 -17.29 -4.42
C PRO A 376 -29.21 -16.81 -3.63
N PRO A 377 -30.38 -17.43 -3.83
CA PRO A 377 -31.58 -17.06 -3.09
C PRO A 377 -31.27 -17.15 -1.60
N ASN A 378 -31.38 -16.01 -0.88
CA ASN A 378 -31.08 -15.92 0.54
C ASN A 378 -31.76 -17.07 1.29
N ASN A 379 -30.96 -18.00 1.82
CA ASN A 379 -31.41 -18.89 2.88
C ASN A 379 -31.56 -18.05 4.14
N THR A 380 -32.73 -17.41 4.29
CA THR A 380 -33.18 -16.87 5.57
C THR A 380 -33.23 -18.03 6.57
N CYS A 381 -32.30 -18.05 7.52
CA CYS A 381 -32.44 -18.73 8.79
C CYS A 381 -32.89 -17.73 9.84
#